data_AF-A0AAD7C4I9-F1
#
_entry.id   AF-A0AAD7C4I9-F1
#
_cell.length_a   1.000
_cell.length_b   1.000
_cell.length_c   1.000
_cell.angle_alpha   90.00
_cell.angle_beta   90.00
_cell.angle_gamma   90.00
#
_symmetry.space_group_name_H-M   'P 1'
#
loop_
_entity.id
_entity.type
_entity.pdbx_description
1 polymer ?
#
loop_
_entity_poly.entity_id
_entity_poly.type
_entity_poly.pdbx_seq_one_letter_code
_entity_poly.pdbx_strand_id
1 'polypeptide(L)'
;MAASATLTGFYRTSDILYQYHPSLRNSRDAIQLQKILCSDALLNPNHPLAAQGPNEKGIQAYIGTFQDGQARLLFSSAQVEYLRYWLHAMRLTPSLIPLPFSDCMFLTEDVSNAEPVVFGSAGELVAASKKLGRMNQYLLENPLLVGRRLMFERVRKLWGAKQGVWCALQIDAWEVDHTAISDVGWSLVRWEPESGKEVSQRAHLVVKENQEYRKTLLQEDRKSEMVTKGTLKRRVTDLFSELRRHGGPVFLLSNDVKGDIHYLRSKAFQVPLEDYKPNMLDSAAGVYMIDVTELFDALTGAADADRSTLLRLCNHLRINLNEGARNAGIDAEASLQALRSMASGPSLDQQRSLRWPDQTEVHVEFKPWEDNPEHDDLEGLIPMVKSTSEEL
;
A
#
# COMPACT_ATOMS: atom_id res chain seq x y z
N MET A 1 -26.90 7.48 -34.98
CA MET A 1 -26.38 6.18 -34.53
C MET A 1 -25.74 6.41 -33.18
N ALA A 2 -26.26 5.79 -32.11
CA ALA A 2 -25.60 5.82 -30.81
C ALA A 2 -24.23 5.16 -30.98
N ALA A 3 -23.15 5.84 -30.59
CA ALA A 3 -21.83 5.23 -30.57
C ALA A 3 -21.92 3.99 -29.67
N SER A 4 -21.68 2.81 -30.24
CA SER A 4 -21.52 1.58 -29.47
C SER A 4 -20.44 1.84 -28.41
N ALA A 5 -20.75 1.56 -27.14
CA ALA A 5 -19.79 1.73 -26.06
C ALA A 5 -18.52 0.96 -26.41
N THR A 6 -17.41 1.67 -26.61
CA THR A 6 -16.12 1.05 -26.90
C THR A 6 -15.72 0.23 -25.67
N LEU A 7 -15.69 -1.09 -25.83
CA LEU A 7 -15.33 -1.99 -24.75
C LEU A 7 -13.82 -1.90 -24.52
N THR A 8 -13.41 -1.27 -23.41
CA THR A 8 -12.01 -1.15 -23.04
C THR A 8 -11.69 -2.07 -21.87
N GLY A 9 -10.50 -2.65 -21.89
CA GLY A 9 -10.05 -3.58 -20.86
C GLY A 9 -8.59 -3.99 -21.03
N PHE A 10 -8.27 -5.15 -20.47
CA PHE A 10 -6.94 -5.72 -20.43
C PHE A 10 -6.98 -7.22 -20.78
N TYR A 11 -5.93 -7.70 -21.43
CA TYR A 11 -5.74 -9.10 -21.75
C TYR A 11 -4.59 -9.69 -20.93
N ARG A 12 -4.70 -10.95 -20.51
CA ARG A 12 -3.55 -11.64 -19.91
C ARG A 12 -2.41 -11.71 -20.92
N THR A 13 -1.20 -11.39 -20.46
CA THR A 13 -0.01 -11.49 -21.30
C THR A 13 0.18 -12.91 -21.84
N SER A 14 -0.07 -13.93 -21.03
CA SER A 14 -0.01 -15.33 -21.47
C SER A 14 -0.97 -15.65 -22.63
N ASP A 15 -2.17 -15.07 -22.60
CA ASP A 15 -3.19 -15.37 -23.62
C ASP A 15 -2.82 -14.68 -24.93
N ILE A 16 -2.32 -13.44 -24.87
CA ILE A 16 -1.81 -12.73 -26.04
C ILE A 16 -0.60 -13.44 -26.62
N LEU A 17 0.41 -13.76 -25.80
CA LEU A 17 1.67 -14.32 -26.29
C LEU A 17 1.54 -15.75 -26.82
N TYR A 18 0.68 -16.57 -26.20
CA TYR A 18 0.67 -18.02 -26.47
C TYR A 18 -0.64 -18.56 -27.03
N GLN A 19 -1.78 -17.91 -26.80
CA GLN A 19 -3.11 -18.45 -27.20
C GLN A 19 -3.73 -17.69 -28.36
N TYR A 20 -3.34 -16.43 -28.58
CA TYR A 20 -3.95 -15.61 -29.62
C TYR A 20 -3.55 -16.07 -31.02
N HIS A 21 -2.26 -16.22 -31.31
CA HIS A 21 -1.82 -16.61 -32.65
C HIS A 21 -2.26 -18.04 -33.07
N PRO A 22 -2.31 -19.07 -32.19
CA PRO A 22 -2.82 -20.39 -32.58
C PRO A 22 -4.33 -20.41 -32.84
N SER A 23 -5.08 -19.43 -32.32
CA SER A 23 -6.54 -19.33 -32.53
C SER A 23 -6.92 -18.84 -33.93
N LEU A 24 -5.96 -18.30 -34.69
CA LEU A 24 -6.22 -17.73 -36.01
C LEU A 24 -6.34 -18.83 -37.07
N ARG A 25 -7.43 -18.78 -37.85
CA ARG A 25 -7.66 -19.72 -38.97
C ARG A 25 -6.69 -19.51 -40.13
N ASN A 26 -6.24 -18.27 -40.34
CA ASN A 26 -5.29 -17.92 -41.39
C ASN A 26 -3.86 -18.15 -40.88
N SER A 27 -3.16 -19.14 -41.45
CA SER A 27 -1.80 -19.51 -41.05
C SER A 27 -0.78 -18.39 -41.27
N ARG A 28 -0.96 -17.54 -42.30
CA ARG A 28 -0.08 -16.39 -42.53
C ARG A 28 -0.24 -15.36 -41.43
N ASP A 29 -1.47 -15.05 -41.03
CA ASP A 29 -1.75 -14.10 -39.95
C ASP A 29 -1.20 -14.63 -38.62
N ALA A 30 -1.40 -15.93 -38.34
CA ALA A 30 -0.85 -16.61 -37.17
C ALA A 30 0.68 -16.47 -37.09
N ILE A 31 1.39 -16.73 -38.18
CA ILE A 31 2.86 -16.65 -38.22
C ILE A 31 3.35 -15.20 -38.01
N GLN A 32 2.70 -14.21 -38.62
CA GLN A 32 3.11 -12.80 -38.45
C GLN A 32 2.85 -12.31 -37.03
N LEU A 33 1.69 -12.66 -36.47
CA LEU A 33 1.35 -12.33 -35.09
C LEU A 33 2.30 -13.01 -34.09
N GLN A 34 2.63 -14.29 -34.31
CA GLN A 34 3.61 -14.99 -33.48
C GLN A 34 4.99 -14.31 -33.53
N LYS A 35 5.43 -13.89 -34.71
CA LYS A 35 6.73 -13.23 -34.89
C LYS A 35 6.80 -11.88 -34.19
N ILE A 36 5.74 -11.07 -34.22
CA ILE A 36 5.77 -9.76 -33.56
C ILE A 36 5.63 -9.88 -32.04
N LEU A 37 4.93 -10.92 -31.56
CA LEU A 37 4.77 -11.21 -30.14
C LEU A 37 5.91 -12.05 -29.54
N CYS A 38 6.89 -12.49 -30.34
CA CYS A 38 8.00 -13.23 -29.77
C CYS A 38 8.85 -12.32 -28.88
N SER A 39 9.47 -12.90 -27.86
CA SER A 39 10.19 -12.14 -26.83
C SER A 39 11.27 -11.21 -27.43
N ASP A 40 12.00 -11.67 -28.44
CA ASP A 40 13.04 -10.88 -29.10
C ASP A 40 12.47 -9.68 -29.88
N ALA A 41 11.29 -9.85 -30.48
CA ALA A 41 10.63 -8.78 -31.23
C ALA A 41 10.06 -7.71 -30.30
N LEU A 42 9.41 -8.12 -29.19
CA LEU A 42 8.80 -7.20 -28.22
C LEU A 42 9.81 -6.20 -27.62
N LEU A 43 11.08 -6.60 -27.53
CA LEU A 43 12.16 -5.82 -26.94
C LEU A 43 12.93 -4.99 -27.98
N ASN A 44 12.61 -5.14 -29.25
CA ASN A 44 13.25 -4.36 -30.29
C ASN A 44 12.87 -2.87 -30.11
N PRO A 45 13.83 -1.93 -30.14
CA PRO A 45 13.53 -0.50 -30.03
C PRO A 45 12.57 0.02 -31.11
N ASN A 46 12.50 -0.65 -32.26
CA ASN A 46 11.58 -0.33 -33.36
C ASN A 46 10.26 -1.10 -33.28
N HIS A 47 10.02 -1.85 -32.21
CA HIS A 47 8.77 -2.56 -32.01
C HIS A 47 7.61 -1.55 -31.86
N PRO A 48 6.44 -1.77 -32.48
CA PRO A 48 5.31 -0.85 -32.39
C PRO A 48 4.85 -0.53 -30.97
N LEU A 49 5.06 -1.45 -30.03
CA LEU A 49 4.72 -1.27 -28.61
C LEU A 49 5.91 -0.86 -27.74
N ALA A 50 7.07 -0.53 -28.32
CA ALA A 50 8.21 -0.06 -27.54
C ALA A 50 7.81 1.16 -26.70
N ALA A 51 8.27 1.17 -25.44
CA ALA A 51 8.00 2.26 -24.51
C ALA A 51 8.43 3.62 -25.11
N GLN A 52 7.57 4.62 -24.96
CA GLN A 52 7.76 5.94 -25.58
C GLN A 52 8.31 6.90 -24.51
N GLY A 53 9.62 6.87 -24.26
CA GLY A 53 10.26 7.77 -23.29
C GLY A 53 11.74 8.00 -23.60
N PRO A 54 12.32 9.18 -23.31
CA PRO A 54 13.72 9.50 -23.62
C PRO A 54 14.75 8.51 -23.05
N ASN A 55 14.37 7.78 -22.00
CA ASN A 55 15.21 6.80 -21.31
C ASN A 55 14.51 5.44 -21.09
N GLU A 56 13.35 5.22 -21.72
CA GLU A 56 12.60 3.97 -21.56
C GLU A 56 12.95 3.04 -22.70
N LYS A 57 13.66 1.95 -22.40
CA LYS A 57 13.99 0.90 -23.35
C LYS A 57 13.24 -0.36 -22.96
N GLY A 58 12.45 -0.90 -23.88
CA GLY A 58 11.73 -2.15 -23.66
C GLY A 58 10.26 -2.09 -24.04
N ILE A 59 9.50 -3.05 -23.51
CA ILE A 59 8.06 -3.20 -23.74
C ILE A 59 7.28 -2.71 -22.52
N GLN A 60 6.31 -1.82 -22.74
CA GLN A 60 5.35 -1.48 -21.69
C GLN A 60 4.30 -2.59 -21.58
N ALA A 61 4.09 -3.12 -20.40
CA ALA A 61 2.94 -3.93 -20.03
C ALA A 61 2.30 -3.34 -18.76
N TYR A 62 1.33 -4.03 -18.18
CA TYR A 62 0.63 -3.59 -16.97
C TYR A 62 0.62 -4.69 -15.92
N ILE A 63 0.83 -4.35 -14.66
CA ILE A 63 0.50 -5.22 -13.55
C ILE A 63 -0.89 -4.83 -13.07
N GLY A 64 -1.87 -5.70 -13.35
CA GLY A 64 -3.25 -5.52 -12.91
C GLY A 64 -3.53 -6.29 -11.63
N THR A 65 -4.09 -5.64 -10.62
CA THR A 65 -4.57 -6.23 -9.38
C THR A 65 -6.09 -6.33 -9.40
N PHE A 66 -6.62 -7.49 -9.01
CA PHE A 66 -8.05 -7.81 -9.03
C PHE A 66 -8.67 -7.66 -7.63
N GLN A 67 -9.99 -7.80 -7.54
CA GLN A 67 -10.73 -7.67 -6.27
C GLN A 67 -10.40 -8.78 -5.26
N ASP A 68 -9.87 -9.92 -5.73
CA ASP A 68 -9.37 -11.01 -4.90
C ASP A 68 -7.91 -10.81 -4.47
N GLY A 69 -7.32 -9.64 -4.76
CA GLY A 69 -5.94 -9.30 -4.45
C GLY A 69 -4.89 -9.98 -5.35
N GLN A 70 -5.29 -10.89 -6.23
CA GLN A 70 -4.36 -11.48 -7.20
C GLN A 70 -3.86 -10.40 -8.14
N ALA A 71 -2.65 -10.59 -8.65
CA ALA A 71 -2.09 -9.73 -9.68
C ALA A 71 -1.67 -10.53 -10.90
N ARG A 72 -1.82 -9.92 -12.08
CA ARG A 72 -1.48 -10.53 -13.37
C ARG A 72 -0.74 -9.52 -14.23
N LEU A 73 0.13 -10.04 -15.08
CA LEU A 73 0.76 -9.27 -16.14
C LEU A 73 -0.18 -9.17 -17.33
N LEU A 74 -0.46 -7.96 -17.79
CA LEU A 74 -1.51 -7.63 -18.74
C LEU A 74 -0.99 -6.77 -19.90
N PHE A 75 -1.61 -6.92 -21.07
CA PHE A 75 -1.59 -5.93 -22.14
C PHE A 75 -2.91 -5.18 -22.16
N SER A 76 -2.88 -3.87 -22.41
CA SER A 76 -4.13 -3.14 -22.60
C SER A 76 -4.78 -3.51 -23.93
N SER A 77 -6.10 -3.46 -23.98
CA SER A 77 -6.87 -3.62 -25.22
C SER A 77 -6.39 -2.69 -26.34
N ALA A 78 -6.02 -1.45 -26.00
CA ALA A 78 -5.43 -0.50 -26.94
C ALA A 78 -4.11 -1.00 -27.56
N GLN A 79 -3.22 -1.63 -26.78
CA GLN A 79 -1.99 -2.21 -27.31
C GLN A 79 -2.27 -3.35 -28.29
N VAL A 80 -3.23 -4.22 -27.95
CA VAL A 80 -3.63 -5.35 -28.80
C VAL A 80 -4.29 -4.85 -30.09
N GLU A 81 -5.19 -3.87 -30.02
CA GLU A 81 -5.77 -3.24 -31.20
C GLU A 81 -4.73 -2.58 -32.08
N TYR A 82 -3.82 -1.81 -31.48
CA TYR A 82 -2.75 -1.15 -32.22
C TYR A 82 -1.89 -2.14 -33.00
N LEU A 83 -1.50 -3.26 -32.38
CA LEU A 83 -0.76 -4.33 -33.08
C LEU A 83 -1.50 -4.86 -34.31
N ARG A 84 -2.81 -5.09 -34.18
CA ARG A 84 -3.65 -5.59 -35.29
C ARG A 84 -3.66 -4.60 -36.46
N TYR A 85 -3.89 -3.32 -36.17
CA TYR A 85 -3.89 -2.27 -37.19
C TYR A 85 -2.51 -2.06 -37.80
N TRP A 86 -1.46 -2.09 -36.98
CA TRP A 86 -0.07 -1.92 -37.43
C TRP A 86 0.34 -3.04 -38.40
N LEU A 87 0.09 -4.30 -38.06
CA LEU A 87 0.42 -5.44 -38.93
C LEU A 87 -0.29 -5.35 -40.29
N HIS A 88 -1.55 -4.92 -40.30
CA HIS A 88 -2.33 -4.75 -41.52
C HIS A 88 -1.85 -3.54 -42.34
N ALA A 89 -1.61 -2.39 -41.70
CA ALA A 89 -1.12 -1.17 -42.35
C ALA A 89 0.26 -1.38 -43.00
N MET A 90 1.12 -2.15 -42.35
CA MET A 90 2.43 -2.56 -42.86
C MET A 90 2.35 -3.66 -43.94
N ARG A 91 1.14 -4.09 -44.32
CA ARG A 91 0.87 -5.14 -45.32
C ARG A 91 1.51 -6.49 -44.98
N LEU A 92 1.77 -6.74 -43.69
CA LEU A 92 2.28 -8.02 -43.21
C LEU A 92 1.16 -9.06 -43.19
N THR A 93 -0.07 -8.62 -42.88
CA THR A 93 -1.30 -9.41 -43.03
C THR A 93 -2.21 -8.87 -44.15
N PRO A 94 -2.86 -9.75 -44.93
CA PRO A 94 -3.77 -9.37 -46.01
C PRO A 94 -5.05 -8.69 -45.51
N SER A 95 -5.49 -9.02 -44.30
CA SER A 95 -6.66 -8.44 -43.64
C SER A 95 -6.35 -8.08 -42.20
N LEU A 96 -7.21 -7.28 -41.58
CA LEU A 96 -7.13 -7.00 -40.15
C LEU A 96 -7.33 -8.30 -39.37
N ILE A 97 -6.38 -8.62 -38.50
CA ILE A 97 -6.48 -9.79 -37.61
C ILE A 97 -7.71 -9.60 -36.69
N PRO A 98 -8.55 -10.63 -36.45
CA PRO A 98 -9.67 -10.53 -35.52
C PRO A 98 -9.17 -10.28 -34.08
N LEU A 99 -9.96 -9.65 -33.21
CA LEU A 99 -9.61 -9.54 -31.79
C LEU A 99 -9.40 -10.94 -31.16
N PRO A 100 -8.63 -11.04 -30.05
CA PRO A 100 -8.65 -12.23 -29.22
C PRO A 100 -10.09 -12.58 -28.78
N PHE A 101 -10.34 -13.86 -28.49
CA PHE A 101 -11.65 -14.33 -28.03
C PHE A 101 -12.09 -13.58 -26.76
N SER A 102 -13.40 -13.33 -26.60
CA SER A 102 -13.95 -12.50 -25.51
C SER A 102 -13.53 -12.95 -24.12
N ASP A 103 -13.38 -14.26 -23.92
CA ASP A 103 -13.18 -14.88 -22.61
C ASP A 103 -11.77 -14.64 -22.02
N CYS A 104 -10.85 -14.02 -22.77
CA CYS A 104 -9.52 -13.66 -22.29
C CYS A 104 -9.36 -12.19 -21.91
N MET A 105 -10.43 -11.39 -22.01
CA MET A 105 -10.40 -9.98 -21.65
C MET A 105 -11.00 -9.74 -20.26
N PHE A 106 -10.28 -9.01 -19.43
CA PHE A 106 -10.80 -8.38 -18.23
C PHE A 106 -11.27 -6.98 -18.57
N LEU A 107 -12.49 -6.65 -18.16
CA LEU A 107 -13.01 -5.30 -18.28
C LEU A 107 -12.29 -4.38 -17.29
N THR A 108 -12.32 -3.07 -17.56
CA THR A 108 -11.73 -2.09 -16.64
C THR A 108 -12.34 -2.19 -15.23
N GLU A 109 -13.60 -2.59 -15.10
CA GLU A 109 -14.28 -2.80 -13.82
C GLU A 109 -13.81 -4.05 -13.05
N ASP A 110 -13.25 -5.04 -13.75
CA ASP A 110 -12.70 -6.26 -13.13
C ASP A 110 -11.32 -5.99 -12.47
N VAL A 111 -10.64 -4.93 -12.91
CA VAL A 111 -9.28 -4.60 -12.51
C VAL A 111 -9.28 -3.43 -11.52
N SER A 112 -9.06 -3.73 -10.24
CA SER A 112 -9.01 -2.75 -9.15
C SER A 112 -7.93 -1.68 -9.36
N ASN A 113 -6.77 -2.09 -9.86
CA ASN A 113 -5.64 -1.22 -10.18
C ASN A 113 -4.84 -1.80 -11.36
N ALA A 114 -4.36 -0.96 -12.26
CA ALA A 114 -3.48 -1.36 -13.36
C ALA A 114 -2.31 -0.38 -13.45
N GLU A 115 -1.10 -0.84 -13.07
CA GLU A 115 0.11 -0.02 -13.08
C GLU A 115 0.96 -0.34 -14.31
N PRO A 116 1.36 0.66 -15.11
CA PRO A 116 2.26 0.42 -16.25
C PRO A 116 3.66 0.05 -15.74
N VAL A 117 4.29 -0.93 -16.39
CA VAL A 117 5.65 -1.38 -16.11
C VAL A 117 6.38 -1.61 -17.43
N VAL A 118 7.61 -1.09 -17.53
CA VAL A 118 8.48 -1.29 -18.70
C VAL A 118 9.47 -2.41 -18.41
N PHE A 119 9.53 -3.40 -19.30
CA PHE A 119 10.45 -4.52 -19.22
C PHE A 119 11.56 -4.38 -20.26
N GLY A 120 12.81 -4.28 -19.81
CA GLY A 120 13.98 -4.10 -20.66
C GLY A 120 14.50 -5.40 -21.27
N SER A 121 14.10 -6.56 -20.74
CA SER A 121 14.50 -7.87 -21.23
C SER A 121 13.42 -8.94 -21.13
N ALA A 122 13.57 -10.02 -21.91
CA ALA A 122 12.66 -11.16 -21.90
C ALA A 122 12.74 -11.91 -20.56
N GLY A 123 13.95 -11.95 -19.99
CA GLY A 123 14.19 -12.51 -18.67
C GLY A 123 13.39 -11.80 -17.58
N GLU A 124 13.33 -10.46 -17.61
CA GLU A 124 12.53 -9.68 -16.66
C GLU A 124 11.03 -9.96 -16.80
N LEU A 125 10.50 -10.05 -18.02
CA LEU A 125 9.09 -10.36 -18.28
C LEU A 125 8.70 -11.73 -17.69
N VAL A 126 9.53 -12.75 -17.96
CA VAL A 126 9.33 -14.12 -17.45
C VAL A 126 9.48 -14.15 -15.92
N ALA A 127 10.48 -13.47 -15.38
CA ALA A 127 10.71 -13.40 -13.93
C ALA A 127 9.54 -12.72 -13.21
N ALA A 128 9.01 -11.63 -13.77
CA ALA A 128 7.84 -10.94 -13.24
C ALA A 128 6.60 -11.85 -13.25
N SER A 129 6.34 -12.55 -14.36
CA SER A 129 5.22 -13.51 -14.42
C SER A 129 5.35 -14.62 -13.37
N LYS A 130 6.55 -15.16 -13.15
CA LYS A 130 6.80 -16.17 -12.11
C LYS A 130 6.61 -15.60 -10.70
N LYS A 131 7.11 -14.38 -10.44
CA LYS A 131 6.96 -13.67 -9.16
C LYS A 131 5.48 -13.47 -8.82
N LEU A 132 4.68 -13.00 -9.77
CA LEU A 132 3.23 -12.84 -9.61
C LEU A 132 2.55 -14.19 -9.34
N GLY A 133 2.97 -15.26 -10.01
CA GLY A 133 2.45 -16.62 -9.76
C GLY A 133 2.68 -17.08 -8.32
N ARG A 134 3.90 -16.94 -7.79
CA ARG A 134 4.21 -17.27 -6.39
C ARG A 134 3.43 -16.43 -5.40
N MET A 135 3.30 -15.13 -5.68
CA MET A 135 2.52 -14.22 -4.86
C MET A 135 1.04 -14.62 -4.81
N ASN A 136 0.43 -14.92 -5.96
CA ASN A 136 -0.96 -15.35 -6.01
C ASN A 136 -1.17 -16.65 -5.24
N GLN A 137 -0.23 -17.61 -5.34
CA GLN A 137 -0.28 -18.84 -4.54
C GLN A 137 -0.22 -18.54 -3.03
N TYR A 138 0.70 -17.68 -2.61
CA TYR A 138 0.81 -17.27 -1.21
C TYR A 138 -0.47 -16.58 -0.70
N LEU A 139 -1.10 -15.74 -1.52
CA LEU A 139 -2.36 -15.07 -1.14
C LEU A 139 -3.55 -16.03 -1.02
N LEU A 140 -3.59 -17.10 -1.81
CA LEU A 140 -4.60 -18.15 -1.66
C LEU A 140 -4.49 -18.85 -0.31
N GLU A 141 -3.27 -19.05 0.18
CA GLU A 141 -2.99 -19.65 1.49
C GLU A 141 -3.18 -18.65 2.65
N ASN A 142 -3.16 -17.35 2.36
CA ASN A 142 -3.16 -16.27 3.35
C ASN A 142 -4.25 -15.20 3.06
N PRO A 143 -5.54 -15.52 3.23
CA PRO A 143 -6.64 -14.64 2.82
C PRO A 143 -6.72 -13.31 3.58
N LEU A 144 -6.20 -13.24 4.81
CA LEU A 144 -6.12 -11.98 5.56
C LEU A 144 -5.26 -10.93 4.83
N LEU A 145 -4.19 -11.40 4.18
CA LEU A 145 -3.25 -10.53 3.47
C LEU A 145 -3.88 -9.90 2.22
N VAL A 146 -4.88 -10.54 1.61
CA VAL A 146 -5.63 -9.97 0.48
C VAL A 146 -6.28 -8.65 0.89
N GLY A 147 -7.02 -8.63 2.01
CA GLY A 147 -7.68 -7.43 2.52
C GLY A 147 -6.68 -6.32 2.85
N ARG A 148 -5.58 -6.68 3.55
CA ARG A 148 -4.49 -5.74 3.90
C ARG A 148 -3.88 -5.09 2.66
N ARG A 149 -3.59 -5.87 1.61
CA ARG A 149 -2.99 -5.36 0.35
C ARG A 149 -3.94 -4.46 -0.43
N LEU A 150 -5.22 -4.82 -0.52
CA LEU A 150 -6.22 -3.98 -1.17
C LEU A 150 -6.39 -2.65 -0.43
N MET A 151 -6.37 -2.67 0.91
CA MET A 151 -6.40 -1.46 1.73
C MET A 151 -5.18 -0.58 1.47
N PHE A 152 -3.98 -1.17 1.41
CA PHE A 152 -2.75 -0.45 1.13
C PHE A 152 -2.79 0.29 -0.22
N GLU A 153 -3.15 -0.40 -1.30
CA GLU A 153 -3.22 0.22 -2.62
C GLU A 153 -4.32 1.30 -2.70
N ARG A 154 -5.43 1.10 -1.99
CA ARG A 154 -6.48 2.12 -1.89
C ARG A 154 -6.02 3.36 -1.13
N VAL A 155 -5.29 3.18 -0.02
CA VAL A 155 -4.66 4.29 0.71
C VAL A 155 -3.68 5.05 -0.19
N ARG A 156 -2.79 4.34 -0.90
CA ARG A 156 -1.86 4.94 -1.86
C ARG A 156 -2.57 5.78 -2.92
N LYS A 157 -3.63 5.22 -3.52
CA LYS A 157 -4.43 5.92 -4.54
C LYS A 157 -5.10 7.18 -4.00
N LEU A 158 -5.75 7.11 -2.84
CA LEU A 158 -6.44 8.24 -2.22
C LEU A 158 -5.46 9.33 -1.76
N TRP A 159 -4.32 8.93 -1.19
CA TRP A 159 -3.25 9.84 -0.80
C TRP A 159 -2.62 10.54 -2.00
N GLY A 160 -2.26 9.80 -3.05
CA GLY A 160 -1.72 10.34 -4.29
C GLY A 160 -2.68 11.28 -5.03
N ALA A 161 -3.99 11.00 -4.92
CA ALA A 161 -5.06 11.88 -5.41
C ALA A 161 -5.30 13.11 -4.52
N LYS A 162 -4.55 13.27 -3.41
CA LYS A 162 -4.68 14.37 -2.44
C LYS A 162 -6.10 14.49 -1.89
N GLN A 163 -6.76 13.34 -1.69
CA GLN A 163 -8.17 13.29 -1.32
C GLN A 163 -8.35 13.24 0.20
N GLY A 164 -9.29 14.04 0.70
CA GLY A 164 -9.75 13.99 2.10
C GLY A 164 -8.80 14.63 3.11
N VAL A 165 -9.10 14.38 4.39
CA VAL A 165 -8.26 14.76 5.53
C VAL A 165 -7.72 13.50 6.19
N TRP A 166 -6.42 13.46 6.46
CA TRP A 166 -5.75 12.33 7.11
C TRP A 166 -5.34 12.77 8.50
N CYS A 167 -5.89 12.15 9.54
CA CYS A 167 -5.68 12.54 10.92
C CYS A 167 -5.25 11.33 11.74
N ALA A 168 -3.97 11.26 12.09
CA ALA A 168 -3.51 10.36 13.13
C ALA A 168 -3.95 10.86 14.49
N LEU A 169 -4.56 9.99 15.28
CA LEU A 169 -5.04 10.27 16.63
C LEU A 169 -4.52 9.17 17.54
N GLN A 170 -4.05 9.55 18.73
CA GLN A 170 -3.68 8.64 19.79
C GLN A 170 -4.29 9.13 21.11
N ILE A 171 -4.88 8.22 21.87
CA ILE A 171 -5.44 8.50 23.20
C ILE A 171 -4.76 7.58 24.22
N ASP A 172 -4.02 8.18 25.15
CA ASP A 172 -3.40 7.45 26.25
C ASP A 172 -4.25 7.58 27.53
N ALA A 173 -4.41 6.46 28.22
CA ALA A 173 -5.10 6.38 29.50
C ALA A 173 -4.27 5.57 30.49
N TRP A 174 -4.56 5.74 31.78
CA TRP A 174 -3.91 4.95 32.81
C TRP A 174 -4.28 3.47 32.68
N GLU A 175 -3.27 2.60 32.69
CA GLU A 175 -3.43 1.15 32.46
C GLU A 175 -4.33 0.44 33.48
N VAL A 176 -4.51 1.01 34.68
CA VAL A 176 -5.35 0.44 35.74
C VAL A 176 -6.79 0.99 35.69
N ASP A 177 -6.95 2.24 35.25
CA ASP A 177 -8.25 2.90 35.12
C ASP A 177 -8.33 3.67 33.80
N HIS A 178 -8.94 3.02 32.82
CA HIS A 178 -9.15 3.57 31.48
C HIS A 178 -10.11 4.78 31.43
N THR A 179 -10.71 5.18 32.56
CA THR A 179 -11.43 6.46 32.65
C THR A 179 -10.48 7.65 32.91
N ALA A 180 -9.28 7.37 33.39
CA ALA A 180 -8.23 8.36 33.61
C ALA A 180 -7.38 8.56 32.35
N ILE A 181 -7.93 9.30 31.38
CA ILE A 181 -7.19 9.74 30.18
C ILE A 181 -6.00 10.61 30.60
N SER A 182 -4.77 10.23 30.26
CA SER A 182 -3.56 10.98 30.60
C SER A 182 -3.27 12.06 29.58
N ASP A 183 -3.37 11.73 28.30
CA ASP A 183 -3.13 12.66 27.21
C ASP A 183 -3.73 12.21 25.87
N VAL A 184 -3.86 13.17 24.96
CA VAL A 184 -4.36 12.97 23.60
C VAL A 184 -3.45 13.71 22.63
N GLY A 185 -3.04 13.03 21.57
CA GLY A 185 -2.23 13.59 20.50
C GLY A 185 -2.90 13.42 19.15
N TRP A 186 -2.73 14.41 18.28
CA TRP A 186 -3.08 14.24 16.88
C TRP A 186 -2.12 14.95 15.95
N SER A 187 -1.99 14.38 14.75
CA SER A 187 -1.29 14.97 13.62
C SER A 187 -2.16 14.81 12.38
N LEU A 188 -2.42 15.91 11.67
CA LEU A 188 -3.32 15.91 10.54
C LEU A 188 -2.71 16.56 9.31
N VAL A 189 -3.09 16.06 8.15
CA VAL A 189 -2.74 16.55 6.82
C VAL A 189 -4.00 16.66 5.98
N ARG A 190 -4.12 17.78 5.25
CA ARG A 190 -5.12 18.00 4.20
C ARG A 190 -4.52 18.82 3.08
N TRP A 191 -5.25 18.97 1.98
CA TRP A 191 -4.84 19.83 0.88
C TRP A 191 -5.78 21.02 0.72
N GLU A 192 -5.21 22.18 0.49
CA GLU A 192 -5.98 23.37 0.12
C GLU A 192 -6.65 23.15 -1.25
N PRO A 193 -7.97 23.36 -1.39
CA PRO A 193 -8.70 23.08 -2.63
C PRO A 193 -8.15 23.85 -3.84
N GLU A 194 -7.70 25.08 -3.65
CA GLU A 194 -7.28 25.98 -4.73
C GLU A 194 -5.82 25.76 -5.14
N SER A 195 -4.92 25.59 -4.17
CA SER A 195 -3.48 25.51 -4.41
C SER A 195 -2.98 24.08 -4.53
N GLY A 196 -3.75 23.09 -4.06
CA GLY A 196 -3.29 21.71 -3.88
C GLY A 196 -2.11 21.58 -2.92
N LYS A 197 -1.83 22.62 -2.13
CA LYS A 197 -0.76 22.68 -1.13
C LYS A 197 -1.16 21.88 0.09
N GLU A 198 -0.21 21.11 0.60
CA GLU A 198 -0.36 20.38 1.85
C GLU A 198 -0.42 21.35 3.04
N VAL A 199 -1.43 21.18 3.89
CA VAL A 199 -1.59 21.86 5.16
C VAL A 199 -1.53 20.83 6.26
N SER A 200 -0.63 21.05 7.21
CA SER A 200 -0.39 20.14 8.32
C SER A 200 -0.64 20.85 9.66
N GLN A 201 -1.25 20.15 10.60
CA GLN A 201 -1.49 20.62 11.95
C GLN A 201 -1.21 19.48 12.94
N ARG A 202 -0.71 19.83 14.13
CA ARG A 202 -0.52 18.87 15.22
C ARG A 202 -0.92 19.49 16.55
N ALA A 203 -1.29 18.64 17.50
CA ALA A 203 -1.42 19.02 18.89
C ALA A 203 -1.11 17.83 19.81
N HIS A 204 -0.69 18.14 21.03
CA HIS A 204 -0.57 17.19 22.11
C HIS A 204 -1.10 17.82 23.39
N LEU A 205 -2.16 17.25 23.93
CA LEU A 205 -2.88 17.77 25.08
C LEU A 205 -2.70 16.82 26.27
N VAL A 206 -2.21 17.33 27.39
CA VAL A 206 -1.97 16.55 28.61
C VAL A 206 -2.97 16.97 29.67
N VAL A 207 -3.59 16.00 30.34
CA VAL A 207 -4.64 16.24 31.35
C VAL A 207 -3.99 16.57 32.69
N LYS A 208 -4.16 17.83 33.14
CA LYS A 208 -3.59 18.33 34.41
C LYS A 208 -3.98 17.47 35.61
N GLU A 209 -5.24 17.05 35.65
CA GLU A 209 -5.82 16.30 36.77
C GLU A 209 -5.30 14.86 36.86
N ASN A 210 -4.68 14.33 35.79
CA ASN A 210 -4.25 12.93 35.71
C ASN A 210 -2.71 12.80 35.54
N GLN A 211 -1.94 13.87 35.77
CA GLN A 211 -0.48 13.87 35.57
C GLN A 211 0.24 12.82 36.40
N GLU A 212 -0.23 12.56 37.63
CA GLU A 212 0.40 11.61 38.56
C GLU A 212 0.32 10.16 38.08
N TYR A 213 -0.59 9.84 37.15
CA TYR A 213 -0.77 8.50 36.61
C TYR A 213 0.15 8.17 35.42
N ARG A 214 1.00 9.11 35.00
CA ARG A 214 1.99 8.86 33.94
C ARG A 214 3.20 8.10 34.50
N LYS A 215 3.43 6.89 33.98
CA LYS A 215 4.66 6.11 34.20
C LYS A 215 5.92 6.83 33.72
N THR A 216 5.76 7.75 32.79
CA THR A 216 6.82 8.42 32.07
C THR A 216 6.63 9.92 32.19
N LEU A 217 7.26 10.52 33.20
CA LEU A 217 7.63 11.95 33.23
C LEU A 217 8.70 12.17 32.15
N LEU A 218 8.34 11.96 30.88
CA LEU A 218 9.26 12.14 29.77
C LEU A 218 9.29 13.63 29.42
N GLN A 219 10.52 14.11 29.39
CA GLN A 219 10.99 15.45 29.04
C GLN A 219 9.90 16.27 28.36
N GLU A 220 9.54 17.40 28.98
CA GLU A 220 8.69 18.43 28.37
C GLU A 220 9.15 18.69 26.94
N ASP A 221 8.58 17.99 25.95
CA ASP A 221 8.63 18.48 24.59
C ASP A 221 7.86 19.79 24.66
N ARG A 222 8.51 20.89 24.27
CA ARG A 222 8.01 22.27 24.44
C ARG A 222 6.69 22.55 23.68
N LYS A 223 6.06 21.52 23.14
CA LYS A 223 4.86 21.51 22.31
C LYS A 223 3.64 20.89 22.98
N SER A 224 3.80 20.24 24.14
CA SER A 224 2.67 19.71 24.91
C SER A 224 1.91 20.85 25.60
N GLU A 225 0.58 20.84 25.47
CA GLU A 225 -0.31 21.80 26.13
C GLU A 225 -0.99 21.14 27.33
N MET A 226 -0.80 21.73 28.51
CA MET A 226 -1.45 21.28 29.73
C MET A 226 -2.90 21.79 29.79
N VAL A 227 -3.88 20.90 29.79
CA VAL A 227 -5.32 21.23 29.75
C VAL A 227 -6.11 20.57 30.88
N THR A 228 -7.27 21.12 31.21
CA THR A 228 -8.24 20.46 32.10
C THR A 228 -9.05 19.40 31.34
N LYS A 229 -9.66 18.43 32.04
CA LYS A 229 -10.56 17.43 31.43
C LYS A 229 -11.66 18.06 30.56
N GLY A 230 -12.27 19.15 31.04
CA GLY A 230 -13.30 19.87 30.30
C GLY A 230 -12.77 20.56 29.03
N THR A 231 -11.53 21.05 29.06
CA THR A 231 -10.88 21.65 27.89
C THR A 231 -10.49 20.57 26.89
N LEU A 232 -9.93 19.44 27.35
CA LEU A 232 -9.62 18.29 26.51
C LEU A 232 -10.86 17.82 25.75
N LYS A 233 -11.97 17.57 26.45
CA LYS A 233 -13.24 17.18 25.84
C LYS A 233 -13.66 18.13 24.73
N ARG A 234 -13.67 19.43 25.03
CA ARG A 234 -14.02 20.47 24.06
C ARG A 234 -13.12 20.44 22.83
N ARG A 235 -11.79 20.36 23.01
CA ARG A 235 -10.81 20.38 21.92
C ARG A 235 -10.95 19.16 21.00
N VAL A 236 -11.19 17.97 21.56
CA VAL A 236 -11.46 16.77 20.77
C VAL A 236 -12.81 16.88 20.03
N THR A 237 -13.88 17.34 20.69
CA THR A 237 -15.17 17.56 20.02
C THR A 237 -15.07 18.61 18.90
N ASP A 238 -14.31 19.68 19.12
CA ASP A 238 -14.08 20.74 18.14
C ASP A 238 -13.28 20.21 16.94
N LEU A 239 -12.24 19.41 17.17
CA LEU A 239 -11.47 18.73 16.12
C LEU A 239 -12.41 17.92 15.21
N PHE A 240 -13.24 17.05 15.77
CA PHE A 240 -14.16 16.24 14.97
C PHE A 240 -15.22 17.07 14.26
N SER A 241 -15.67 18.18 14.87
CA SER A 241 -16.57 19.13 14.24
C SER A 241 -15.90 19.81 13.03
N GLU A 242 -14.62 20.18 13.14
CA GLU A 242 -13.83 20.74 12.06
C GLU A 242 -13.59 19.73 10.94
N LEU A 243 -13.19 18.50 11.28
CA LEU A 243 -12.99 17.41 10.32
C LEU A 243 -14.25 17.16 9.48
N ARG A 244 -15.44 17.20 10.10
CA ARG A 244 -16.72 17.05 9.38
C ARG A 244 -17.06 18.24 8.48
N ARG A 245 -16.73 19.47 8.90
CA ARG A 245 -16.97 20.67 8.08
C ARG A 245 -16.19 20.66 6.77
N HIS A 246 -15.13 19.87 6.67
CA HIS A 246 -14.41 19.65 5.42
C HIS A 246 -15.33 19.12 4.29
N GLY A 247 -16.40 18.40 4.61
CA GLY A 247 -17.38 17.91 3.63
C GLY A 247 -16.91 16.75 2.74
N GLY A 248 -15.64 16.34 2.85
CA GLY A 248 -15.05 15.19 2.17
C GLY A 248 -14.77 14.00 3.10
N PRO A 249 -14.09 12.94 2.62
CA PRO A 249 -13.69 11.81 3.45
C PRO A 249 -12.67 12.24 4.52
N VAL A 250 -12.82 11.67 5.72
CA VAL A 250 -11.87 11.80 6.83
C VAL A 250 -11.28 10.43 7.12
N PHE A 251 -9.97 10.32 7.05
CA PHE A 251 -9.19 9.12 7.31
C PHE A 251 -8.50 9.24 8.67
N LEU A 252 -9.05 8.57 9.68
CA LEU A 252 -8.47 8.50 11.02
C LEU A 252 -7.44 7.37 11.07
N LEU A 253 -6.22 7.72 11.46
CA LEU A 253 -5.11 6.77 11.58
C LEU A 253 -4.89 6.45 13.04
N SER A 254 -4.73 5.17 13.34
CA SER A 254 -4.44 4.69 14.69
C SER A 254 -3.61 3.42 14.63
N ASN A 255 -2.88 3.13 15.71
CA ASN A 255 -2.25 1.84 15.94
C ASN A 255 -3.07 0.95 16.91
N ASP A 256 -4.13 1.50 17.51
CA ASP A 256 -5.14 0.80 18.31
C ASP A 256 -6.55 1.36 17.99
N VAL A 257 -7.03 1.03 16.80
CA VAL A 257 -8.34 1.47 16.28
C VAL A 257 -9.46 1.18 17.27
N LYS A 258 -9.41 0.02 17.96
CA LYS A 258 -10.48 -0.40 18.87
C LYS A 258 -10.46 0.43 20.16
N GLY A 259 -9.28 0.63 20.75
CA GLY A 259 -9.08 1.47 21.93
C GLY A 259 -9.52 2.91 21.67
N ASP A 260 -9.06 3.51 20.58
CA ASP A 260 -9.39 4.91 20.26
C ASP A 260 -10.89 5.11 20.04
N ILE A 261 -11.56 4.21 19.31
CA ILE A 261 -13.03 4.27 19.16
C ILE A 261 -13.73 4.18 20.52
N HIS A 262 -13.26 3.28 21.38
CA HIS A 262 -13.83 3.10 22.71
C HIS A 262 -13.75 4.41 23.50
N TYR A 263 -12.60 5.08 23.51
CA TYR A 263 -12.43 6.36 24.18
C TYR A 263 -13.29 7.46 23.56
N LEU A 264 -13.29 7.59 22.23
CA LEU A 264 -14.08 8.59 21.51
C LEU A 264 -15.58 8.50 21.84
N ARG A 265 -16.12 7.28 22.00
CA ARG A 265 -17.52 7.04 22.39
C ARG A 265 -17.78 7.18 23.89
N SER A 266 -16.75 7.07 24.71
CA SER A 266 -16.87 7.09 26.17
C SER A 266 -17.40 8.43 26.67
N LYS A 267 -17.74 8.49 27.97
CA LYS A 267 -18.17 9.72 28.64
C LYS A 267 -17.12 10.84 28.59
N ALA A 268 -15.84 10.50 28.37
CA ALA A 268 -14.75 11.46 28.28
C ALA A 268 -14.93 12.40 27.09
N PHE A 269 -15.32 11.88 25.91
CA PHE A 269 -15.41 12.68 24.68
C PHE A 269 -16.82 12.76 24.09
N GLN A 270 -17.57 11.65 24.09
CA GLN A 270 -18.92 11.56 23.49
C GLN A 270 -18.96 12.06 22.03
N VAL A 271 -17.94 11.73 21.25
CA VAL A 271 -17.91 12.05 19.83
C VAL A 271 -18.97 11.21 19.11
N PRO A 272 -19.94 11.81 18.41
CA PRO A 272 -20.90 11.05 17.63
C PRO A 272 -20.13 10.40 16.47
N LEU A 273 -20.22 9.09 16.28
CA LEU A 273 -19.52 8.36 15.21
C LEU A 273 -20.54 7.59 14.35
N GLU A 274 -21.64 8.25 13.98
CA GLU A 274 -22.74 7.68 13.19
C GLU A 274 -22.36 7.52 11.72
N ASP A 275 -21.45 8.36 11.23
CA ASP A 275 -20.86 8.37 9.89
C ASP A 275 -19.62 7.47 9.77
N TYR A 276 -19.31 6.71 10.82
CA TYR A 276 -18.18 5.78 10.88
C TYR A 276 -18.42 4.55 10.00
N LYS A 277 -17.52 4.34 9.04
CA LYS A 277 -17.54 3.20 8.12
C LYS A 277 -16.30 2.32 8.36
N PRO A 278 -16.41 1.22 9.12
CA PRO A 278 -15.29 0.31 9.31
C PRO A 278 -14.93 -0.37 7.97
N ASN A 279 -13.64 -0.53 7.71
CA ASN A 279 -13.09 -1.39 6.65
C ASN A 279 -13.55 -1.11 5.21
N MET A 280 -14.17 0.04 4.94
CA MET A 280 -14.60 0.43 3.60
C MET A 280 -14.05 1.80 3.26
N LEU A 281 -12.78 1.90 2.86
CA LEU A 281 -12.26 3.15 2.34
C LEU A 281 -12.99 3.50 1.03
N ASP A 282 -13.59 4.67 0.96
CA ASP A 282 -14.16 5.22 -0.27
C ASP A 282 -13.86 6.71 -0.35
N SER A 283 -13.98 7.25 -1.55
CA SER A 283 -13.91 8.65 -1.92
C SER A 283 -15.08 9.48 -1.36
N ALA A 284 -16.17 8.83 -0.95
CA ALA A 284 -17.37 9.46 -0.42
C ALA A 284 -17.16 10.11 0.95
N ALA A 285 -18.03 11.05 1.31
CA ALA A 285 -18.02 11.63 2.65
C ALA A 285 -18.26 10.56 3.74
N GLY A 286 -17.54 10.71 4.85
CA GLY A 286 -17.61 9.82 6.01
C GLY A 286 -16.30 9.77 6.79
N VAL A 287 -16.32 9.07 7.92
CA VAL A 287 -15.15 8.82 8.76
C VAL A 287 -14.71 7.37 8.58
N TYR A 288 -13.48 7.19 8.13
CA TYR A 288 -12.86 5.91 7.84
C TYR A 288 -11.67 5.72 8.75
N MET A 289 -11.52 4.52 9.33
CA MET A 289 -10.35 4.19 10.14
C MET A 289 -9.38 3.32 9.39
N ILE A 290 -8.11 3.63 9.60
CA ILE A 290 -6.98 2.95 9.00
C ILE A 290 -6.05 2.57 10.14
N ASP A 291 -5.82 1.27 10.27
CA ASP A 291 -4.80 0.75 11.15
C ASP A 291 -3.45 0.83 10.44
N VAL A 292 -2.55 1.69 10.94
CA VAL A 292 -1.23 1.87 10.31
C VAL A 292 -0.37 0.61 10.42
N THR A 293 -0.61 -0.22 11.44
CA THR A 293 0.11 -1.48 11.62
C THR A 293 -0.33 -2.50 10.58
N GLU A 294 -1.62 -2.54 10.21
CA GLU A 294 -2.12 -3.42 9.14
C GLU A 294 -1.58 -3.03 7.76
N LEU A 295 -1.36 -1.73 7.51
CA LEU A 295 -0.69 -1.28 6.29
C LEU A 295 0.77 -1.76 6.25
N PHE A 296 1.46 -1.71 7.39
CA PHE A 296 2.83 -2.23 7.47
C PHE A 296 2.86 -3.74 7.31
N ASP A 297 1.94 -4.48 7.92
CA ASP A 297 1.80 -5.92 7.74
C ASP A 297 1.49 -6.29 6.27
N ALA A 298 0.72 -5.46 5.56
CA ALA A 298 0.53 -5.59 4.11
C ALA A 298 1.87 -5.48 3.35
N LEU A 299 2.65 -4.45 3.70
CA LEU A 299 3.94 -4.15 3.08
C LEU A 299 4.96 -5.25 3.33
N THR A 300 5.02 -5.80 4.54
CA THR A 300 5.93 -6.91 4.89
C THR A 300 5.41 -8.27 4.45
N GLY A 301 4.14 -8.37 4.04
CA GLY A 301 3.54 -9.66 3.70
C GLY A 301 3.27 -10.52 4.94
N ALA A 302 3.16 -9.92 6.13
CA ALA A 302 2.76 -10.62 7.35
C ALA A 302 1.29 -11.04 7.24
N ALA A 303 1.05 -12.35 7.25
CA ALA A 303 -0.28 -12.94 7.22
C ALA A 303 -0.84 -13.24 8.62
N ASP A 304 0.03 -13.17 9.64
CA ASP A 304 -0.34 -13.52 11.01
C ASP A 304 -1.29 -12.51 11.64
N ALA A 305 -1.99 -12.97 12.67
CA ALA A 305 -2.84 -12.15 13.51
C ALA A 305 -2.03 -11.24 14.44
N ASP A 306 -0.78 -11.62 14.73
CA ASP A 306 0.13 -10.82 15.54
C ASP A 306 0.55 -9.57 14.77
N ARG A 307 0.08 -8.43 15.26
CA ARG A 307 0.27 -7.13 14.61
C ARG A 307 1.63 -6.56 14.95
N SER A 308 2.24 -5.91 13.96
CA SER A 308 3.44 -5.12 14.18
C SER A 308 3.17 -3.98 15.18
N THR A 309 4.14 -3.67 16.04
CA THR A 309 4.05 -2.52 16.93
C THR A 309 4.41 -1.22 16.20
N LEU A 310 3.97 -0.07 16.72
CA LEU A 310 4.38 1.24 16.19
C LEU A 310 5.90 1.43 16.22
N LEU A 311 6.59 0.90 17.24
CA LEU A 311 8.04 0.97 17.32
C LEU A 311 8.70 0.16 16.20
N ARG A 312 8.28 -1.09 16.03
CA ARG A 312 8.79 -1.98 14.98
C ARG A 312 8.61 -1.37 13.59
N LEU A 313 7.40 -0.90 13.28
CA LEU A 313 7.14 -0.31 11.97
C LEU A 313 7.95 0.98 11.76
N CYS A 314 8.13 1.81 12.80
CA CYS A 314 8.94 3.03 12.68
C CYS A 314 10.40 2.70 12.38
N ASN A 315 10.98 1.70 13.07
CA ASN A 315 12.35 1.26 12.83
C ASN A 315 12.57 0.85 11.36
N HIS A 316 11.69 -0.02 10.83
CA HIS A 316 11.78 -0.51 9.45
C HIS A 316 11.46 0.56 8.40
N LEU A 317 10.64 1.56 8.73
CA LEU A 317 10.36 2.70 7.87
C LEU A 317 11.39 3.84 8.02
N ARG A 318 12.39 3.68 8.89
CA ARG A 318 13.42 4.69 9.23
C ARG A 318 12.82 5.99 9.77
N ILE A 319 11.77 5.87 10.57
CA ILE A 319 11.11 6.96 11.28
C ILE A 319 11.71 7.02 12.68
N ASN A 320 12.20 8.19 13.06
CA ASN A 320 12.80 8.38 14.37
C ASN A 320 11.70 8.41 15.45
N LEU A 321 11.51 7.28 16.13
CA LEU A 321 10.66 7.15 17.29
C LEU A 321 11.51 6.72 18.49
N ASN A 322 11.78 7.65 19.39
CA ASN A 322 12.53 7.37 20.60
C ASN A 322 11.59 6.74 21.65
N GLU A 323 11.82 5.47 21.99
CA GLU A 323 11.03 4.74 22.97
C GLU A 323 11.03 5.42 24.35
N GLY A 324 12.18 5.96 24.75
CA GLY A 324 12.35 6.73 25.97
C GLY A 324 11.78 8.15 25.91
N ALA A 325 11.03 8.54 24.89
CA ALA A 325 10.39 9.86 24.79
C ALA A 325 8.93 9.79 24.32
N ARG A 326 8.27 8.62 24.37
CA ARG A 326 6.92 8.44 23.80
C ARG A 326 5.83 9.17 24.57
N ASN A 327 4.88 9.71 23.81
CA ASN A 327 3.60 10.25 24.27
C ASN A 327 2.60 10.22 23.11
N ALA A 328 1.31 10.44 23.37
CA ALA A 328 0.27 10.38 22.34
C ALA A 328 0.54 11.32 21.15
N GLY A 329 1.12 12.50 21.38
CA GLY A 329 1.47 13.45 20.33
C GLY A 329 2.53 12.92 19.37
N ILE A 330 3.61 12.38 19.92
CA ILE A 330 4.72 11.77 19.18
C ILE A 330 4.25 10.52 18.44
N ASP A 331 3.44 9.69 19.08
CA ASP A 331 2.92 8.46 18.48
C ASP A 331 1.95 8.76 17.32
N ALA A 332 1.10 9.79 17.45
CA ALA A 332 0.26 10.26 16.36
C ALA A 332 1.10 10.85 15.20
N GLU A 333 2.13 11.64 15.50
CA GLU A 333 3.05 12.16 14.48
C GLU A 333 3.79 11.03 13.75
N ALA A 334 4.29 10.04 14.48
CA ALA A 334 4.97 8.87 13.92
C ALA A 334 4.03 8.02 13.05
N SER A 335 2.78 7.81 13.49
CA SER A 335 1.77 7.09 12.71
C SER A 335 1.45 7.80 11.39
N LEU A 336 1.35 9.12 11.38
CA LEU A 336 1.16 9.89 10.15
C LEU A 336 2.37 9.84 9.23
N GLN A 337 3.59 9.90 9.78
CA GLN A 337 4.83 9.76 9.01
C GLN A 337 4.94 8.36 8.39
N ALA A 338 4.54 7.32 9.11
CA ALA A 338 4.51 5.95 8.63
C ALA A 338 3.54 5.80 7.46
N LEU A 339 2.31 6.30 7.61
CA LEU A 339 1.35 6.36 6.50
C LEU A 339 1.94 7.11 5.30
N ARG A 340 2.51 8.30 5.49
CA ARG A 340 3.11 9.08 4.40
C ARG A 340 4.20 8.31 3.67
N SER A 341 5.09 7.63 4.41
CA SER A 341 6.19 6.82 3.87
C SER A 341 5.67 5.68 2.99
N MET A 342 4.57 5.03 3.40
CA MET A 342 3.95 3.93 2.65
C MET A 342 3.04 4.41 1.51
N ALA A 343 2.31 5.50 1.69
CA ALA A 343 1.31 5.99 0.75
C ALA A 343 1.89 6.87 -0.37
N SER A 344 3.08 7.46 -0.16
CA SER A 344 3.74 8.30 -1.18
C SER A 344 4.68 7.52 -2.09
N GLY A 345 4.93 6.24 -1.81
CA GLY A 345 5.83 5.39 -2.59
C GLY A 345 5.19 4.78 -3.84
N PRO A 346 5.96 3.94 -4.58
CA PRO A 346 5.42 3.11 -5.67
C PRO A 346 4.42 2.06 -5.14
N SER A 347 3.97 1.13 -5.98
CA SER A 347 3.12 0.03 -5.53
C SER A 347 3.76 -0.79 -4.40
N LEU A 348 2.91 -1.46 -3.62
CA LEU A 348 3.30 -2.22 -2.44
C LEU A 348 4.48 -3.17 -2.73
N ASP A 349 4.41 -3.96 -3.79
CA ASP A 349 5.45 -4.95 -4.10
C ASP A 349 6.75 -4.29 -4.59
N GLN A 350 6.67 -3.14 -5.26
CA GLN A 350 7.85 -2.36 -5.62
C GLN A 350 8.50 -1.76 -4.37
N GLN A 351 7.71 -1.20 -3.45
CA GLN A 351 8.23 -0.71 -2.17
C GLN A 351 8.92 -1.81 -1.37
N ARG A 352 8.31 -3.00 -1.30
CA ARG A 352 8.92 -4.15 -0.63
C ARG A 352 10.27 -4.49 -1.23
N SER A 353 10.35 -4.63 -2.55
CA SER A 353 11.61 -4.95 -3.24
C SER A 353 12.67 -3.85 -3.13
N LEU A 354 12.28 -2.57 -2.99
CA LEU A 354 13.22 -1.47 -2.76
C LEU A 354 13.74 -1.42 -1.31
N ARG A 355 12.90 -1.78 -0.35
CA ARG A 355 13.23 -1.74 1.09
C ARG A 355 14.05 -2.96 1.52
N TRP A 356 13.74 -4.13 0.98
CA TRP A 356 14.40 -5.40 1.28
C TRP A 356 14.86 -6.09 -0.01
N PRO A 357 15.90 -5.56 -0.68
CA PRO A 357 16.34 -6.06 -1.99
C PRO A 357 16.89 -7.49 -1.94
N ASP A 358 17.40 -7.92 -0.79
CA ASP A 358 17.96 -9.27 -0.60
C ASP A 358 16.89 -10.33 -0.28
N GLN A 359 15.63 -9.92 -0.13
CA GLN A 359 14.52 -10.82 0.16
C GLN A 359 13.68 -11.07 -1.09
N THR A 360 13.54 -12.35 -1.45
CA THR A 360 12.83 -12.77 -2.67
C THR A 360 11.45 -13.36 -2.42
N GLU A 361 11.13 -13.61 -1.15
CA GLU A 361 9.84 -14.13 -0.70
C GLU A 361 8.79 -13.03 -0.56
N VAL A 362 7.52 -13.45 -0.50
CA VAL A 362 6.38 -12.53 -0.35
C VAL A 362 6.32 -11.95 1.06
N HIS A 363 6.67 -12.78 2.05
CA HIS A 363 6.82 -12.40 3.44
C HIS A 363 8.26 -11.97 3.70
N VAL A 364 8.43 -10.83 4.36
CA VAL A 364 9.72 -10.29 4.77
C VAL A 364 10.08 -10.90 6.11
N GLU A 365 11.17 -11.66 6.16
CA GLU A 365 11.70 -12.23 7.38
C GLU A 365 12.62 -11.22 8.06
N PHE A 366 12.25 -10.82 9.28
CA PHE A 366 13.08 -9.94 10.09
C PHE A 366 13.97 -10.76 11.02
N LYS A 367 15.24 -10.41 11.07
CA LYS A 367 16.18 -11.03 11.99
C LYS A 367 16.00 -10.43 13.39
N PRO A 368 16.25 -11.19 14.47
CA PRO A 368 15.99 -10.73 15.83
C PRO A 368 16.65 -9.39 16.20
N TRP A 369 17.85 -9.11 15.68
CA TRP A 369 18.56 -7.86 15.89
C TRP A 369 18.03 -6.67 15.09
N GLU A 370 17.22 -6.92 14.05
CA GLU A 370 16.54 -5.85 13.32
C GLU A 370 15.30 -5.36 14.07
N ASP A 371 14.70 -6.24 14.87
CA ASP A 371 13.54 -5.92 15.70
C ASP A 371 13.93 -5.46 17.12
N ASN A 372 15.12 -5.82 17.62
CA ASN A 372 15.61 -5.41 18.93
C ASN A 372 17.03 -4.80 18.87
N PRO A 373 17.19 -3.48 19.09
CA PRO A 373 18.51 -2.84 19.15
C PRO A 373 19.37 -3.27 20.35
N GLU A 374 18.76 -3.92 21.36
CA GLU A 374 19.46 -4.53 22.49
C GLU A 374 19.80 -6.02 22.27
N HIS A 375 19.61 -6.53 21.04
CA HIS A 375 20.01 -7.90 20.73
C HIS A 375 21.53 -8.02 20.74
N ASP A 376 22.05 -8.60 21.83
CA ASP A 376 23.47 -8.90 21.99
C ASP A 376 23.88 -9.99 20.98
N ASP A 377 24.67 -9.60 19.97
CA ASP A 377 25.27 -10.52 19.00
C ASP A 377 26.37 -11.35 19.69
N LEU A 378 25.95 -12.42 20.37
CA LEU A 378 26.84 -13.38 21.00
C LEU A 378 27.38 -14.44 20.03
N GLU A 379 26.97 -14.43 18.75
CA GLU A 379 27.39 -15.43 17.76
C GLU A 379 28.85 -15.25 17.30
N GLY A 380 29.46 -14.08 17.53
CA GLY A 380 30.86 -13.82 17.19
C GLY A 380 31.90 -14.17 18.27
N LEU A 381 31.49 -14.52 19.49
CA LEU A 381 32.40 -14.64 20.66
C LEU A 381 32.76 -16.06 21.09
N ILE A 382 32.25 -17.09 20.40
CA ILE A 382 32.65 -18.47 20.66
C ILE A 382 33.77 -18.86 19.68
N PRO A 383 35.05 -18.88 20.08
CA PRO A 383 36.08 -19.47 19.24
C PRO A 383 35.71 -20.93 18.98
N MET A 384 35.63 -21.33 17.71
CA MET A 384 35.43 -22.72 17.33
C MET A 384 36.50 -23.59 17.99
N VAL A 385 36.13 -24.32 19.04
CA VAL A 385 36.92 -25.45 19.51
C VAL A 385 36.81 -26.50 18.41
N LYS A 386 37.86 -26.63 17.61
CA LYS A 386 38.02 -27.77 16.71
C LYS A 386 38.02 -29.03 17.57
N SER A 387 36.90 -29.74 17.63
CA SER A 387 36.89 -31.10 18.15
C SER A 387 37.58 -31.99 17.13
N THR A 388 38.88 -32.20 17.31
CA THR A 388 39.57 -33.37 16.74
C THR A 388 39.04 -34.60 17.46
N SER A 389 38.02 -35.23 16.89
CA SER A 389 37.69 -36.62 17.19
C SER A 389 38.37 -37.49 16.12
N GLU A 390 39.65 -37.76 16.35
CA GLU A 390 40.31 -38.98 15.86
C GLU A 390 40.61 -39.85 17.10
N GLU A 391 40.33 -41.15 16.95
CA GLU A 391 40.73 -42.27 17.81
C GLU A 391 39.97 -42.52 19.13
N LEU A 392 38.89 -43.32 19.07
CA LEU A 392 38.92 -44.78 19.35
C LEU A 392 37.55 -45.43 19.11
#